data_AF-A0A7C4B2M8-F1
#
_entry.id   AF-A0A7C4B2M8-F1
#
_cell.length_a   1.000
_cell.length_b   1.000
_cell.length_c   1.000
_cell.angle_alpha   90.00
_cell.angle_beta   90.00
_cell.angle_gamma   90.00
#
_symmetry.space_group_name_H-M   'P 1'
#
loop_
_entity.id
_entity.type
_entity.pdbx_description
1 polymer ?
#
loop_
_entity_poly.entity_id
_entity_poly.type
_entity_poly.pdbx_seq_one_letter_code
_entity_poly.pdbx_strand_id
1 'polypeptide(L)'
;MKFFKSKYASHLSDMVCALLLGASVCSVLLPSAGLETGYGGCLLLTAADLALIFLFTRKWWILPAFLAFAAGIALLITAMFGVDQYLLEYIGGFILRCVYPYTNVSPNSADALMTAVRLALALPPAAVSYLYFRRLFFFPALPPVATAVLLWTHYSKPDVFIPVLMMLLAAVFFSMAKTTANRINRNLPDSEKISGALLVMTAIVIVPVMLFFSFIASPEKDGDWRSKGFADTVDDFSSYMGLGEGRDPAEGTFDTFSAGLTPLEYRLGGDISPDNTEVMRVTTDTPLLLKGAVFDAYDGSRWYDGRALRGFRLTSFFWQG
;
A
#
# COMPACT_ATOMS: atom_id res chain seq x y z
N MET A 1 18.51 -20.93 -20.43
CA MET A 1 19.15 -19.71 -21.01
C MET A 1 18.46 -19.09 -22.23
N LYS A 2 17.72 -19.81 -23.10
CA LYS A 2 17.01 -19.22 -24.26
C LYS A 2 15.88 -18.23 -23.92
N PHE A 3 15.24 -18.37 -22.76
CA PHE A 3 14.15 -17.49 -22.31
C PHE A 3 14.61 -16.03 -22.11
N PHE A 4 15.84 -15.83 -21.65
CA PHE A 4 16.41 -14.52 -21.30
C PHE A 4 16.81 -13.67 -22.51
N LYS A 5 16.98 -14.28 -23.69
CA LYS A 5 17.14 -13.54 -24.96
C LYS A 5 15.80 -13.18 -25.62
N SER A 6 14.67 -13.59 -25.05
CA SER A 6 13.36 -13.39 -25.68
C SER A 6 12.81 -11.98 -25.40
N LYS A 7 12.09 -11.43 -26.39
CA LYS A 7 11.36 -10.16 -26.27
C LYS A 7 10.41 -10.13 -25.07
N TYR A 8 9.96 -11.29 -24.57
CA TYR A 8 9.04 -11.40 -23.44
C TYR A 8 9.67 -11.00 -22.11
N ALA A 9 10.98 -11.24 -21.93
CA ALA A 9 11.66 -10.90 -20.68
C ALA A 9 11.74 -9.39 -20.45
N SER A 10 11.95 -8.60 -21.52
CA SER A 10 11.94 -7.13 -21.42
C SER A 10 10.54 -6.58 -21.19
N HIS A 11 9.51 -7.22 -21.75
CA HIS A 11 8.12 -6.87 -21.44
C HIS A 11 7.77 -7.09 -19.97
N LEU A 12 8.18 -8.23 -19.41
CA LEU A 12 7.93 -8.53 -18.01
C LEU A 12 8.63 -7.54 -17.09
N SER A 13 9.90 -7.17 -17.38
CA SER A 13 10.60 -6.17 -16.58
C SER A 13 9.94 -4.79 -16.64
N ASP A 14 9.50 -4.36 -17.83
CA ASP A 14 8.80 -3.08 -18.00
C ASP A 14 7.49 -3.06 -17.21
N MET A 15 6.77 -4.18 -17.17
CA MET A 15 5.54 -4.34 -16.38
C MET A 15 5.79 -4.26 -14.88
N VAL A 16 6.84 -4.90 -14.37
CA VAL A 16 7.19 -4.83 -12.95
C VAL A 16 7.54 -3.40 -12.55
N CYS A 17 8.31 -2.68 -13.37
CA CYS A 17 8.66 -1.28 -13.08
C CYS A 17 7.43 -0.37 -13.11
N ALA A 18 6.56 -0.57 -14.11
CA ALA A 18 5.31 0.18 -14.24
C ALA A 18 4.35 -0.11 -13.08
N LEU A 19 4.33 -1.35 -12.58
CA LEU A 19 3.55 -1.75 -11.42
C LEU A 19 4.03 -1.00 -10.19
N LEU A 20 5.35 -1.02 -9.94
CA LEU A 20 5.93 -0.38 -8.76
C LEU A 20 5.72 1.14 -8.80
N LEU A 21 6.02 1.80 -9.92
CA LEU A 21 5.80 3.24 -10.05
C LEU A 21 4.31 3.60 -9.98
N GLY A 22 3.46 2.82 -10.67
CA GLY A 22 2.02 3.03 -10.71
C GLY A 22 1.38 2.91 -9.33
N ALA A 23 1.72 1.87 -8.56
CA ALA A 23 1.18 1.69 -7.22
C ALA A 23 1.70 2.76 -6.24
N SER A 24 2.95 3.22 -6.35
CA SER A 24 3.43 4.37 -5.57
C SER A 24 2.61 5.62 -5.84
N VAL A 25 2.32 5.93 -7.11
CA VAL A 25 1.48 7.09 -7.47
C VAL A 25 0.02 6.88 -7.01
N CYS A 26 -0.54 5.68 -7.16
CA CYS A 26 -1.92 5.39 -6.74
C CYS A 26 -2.10 5.47 -5.23
N SER A 27 -1.10 5.05 -4.45
CA SER A 27 -1.12 5.16 -2.99
C SER A 27 -1.20 6.61 -2.49
N VAL A 28 -0.87 7.57 -3.36
CA VAL A 28 -0.98 9.00 -3.11
C VAL A 28 -2.29 9.56 -3.67
N LEU A 29 -2.61 9.20 -4.91
CA LEU A 29 -3.73 9.75 -5.65
C LEU A 29 -5.08 9.29 -5.08
N LEU A 30 -5.22 8.00 -4.73
CA LEU A 30 -6.49 7.47 -4.24
C LEU A 30 -6.89 8.10 -2.89
N PRO A 31 -6.00 8.22 -1.88
CA PRO A 31 -6.31 8.96 -0.68
C PRO A 31 -6.65 10.44 -0.91
N SER A 32 -5.99 11.10 -1.86
CA SER A 32 -6.31 12.50 -2.19
C SER A 32 -7.70 12.69 -2.80
N ALA A 33 -8.27 11.62 -3.34
CA ALA A 33 -9.64 11.55 -3.83
C ALA A 33 -10.63 11.03 -2.76
N GLY A 34 -10.21 10.90 -1.49
CA GLY A 34 -11.06 10.35 -0.42
C GLY A 34 -11.33 8.84 -0.55
N LEU A 35 -10.69 8.16 -1.49
CA LEU A 35 -10.83 6.73 -1.71
C LEU A 35 -9.70 6.01 -0.97
N GLU A 36 -9.93 5.73 0.31
CA GLU A 36 -8.96 4.97 1.09
C GLU A 36 -8.89 3.53 0.57
N THR A 37 -7.70 3.13 0.14
CA THR A 37 -7.32 1.76 -0.14
C THR A 37 -6.03 1.50 0.58
N GLY A 38 -5.92 0.33 1.21
CA GLY A 38 -4.65 -0.08 1.76
C GLY A 38 -3.61 -0.28 0.66
N TYR A 39 -2.36 -0.43 1.09
CA TYR A 39 -1.20 -0.37 0.23
C TYR A 39 -1.24 -1.45 -0.86
N GLY A 40 -1.53 -2.69 -0.49
CA GLY A 40 -1.56 -3.72 -1.53
C GLY A 40 -2.89 -3.81 -2.29
N GLY A 41 -3.94 -3.14 -1.82
CA GLY A 41 -5.07 -2.75 -2.67
C GLY A 41 -4.61 -1.90 -3.87
N CYS A 42 -3.69 -0.95 -3.65
CA CYS A 42 -3.10 -0.16 -4.73
C CYS A 42 -2.26 -1.02 -5.70
N LEU A 43 -1.50 -2.00 -5.19
CA LEU A 43 -0.77 -2.97 -6.01
C LEU A 43 -1.71 -3.83 -6.86
N LEU A 44 -2.82 -4.32 -6.30
CA LEU A 44 -3.79 -5.13 -7.05
C LEU A 44 -4.51 -4.32 -8.13
N LEU A 45 -4.94 -3.10 -7.81
CA LEU A 45 -5.59 -2.21 -8.77
C LEU A 45 -4.65 -1.90 -9.94
N THR A 46 -3.41 -1.51 -9.65
CA THR A 46 -2.42 -1.23 -10.69
C THR A 46 -2.00 -2.48 -11.48
N ALA A 47 -1.97 -3.67 -10.86
CA ALA A 47 -1.74 -4.93 -11.57
C ALA A 47 -2.89 -5.25 -12.53
N ALA A 48 -4.13 -5.05 -12.10
CA ALA A 48 -5.32 -5.21 -12.94
C ALA A 48 -5.32 -4.23 -14.12
N ASP A 49 -5.01 -2.95 -13.86
CA ASP A 49 -4.91 -1.92 -14.90
C ASP A 49 -3.79 -2.23 -15.90
N LEU A 50 -2.63 -2.67 -15.44
CA LEU A 50 -1.53 -3.06 -16.34
C LEU A 50 -1.88 -4.29 -17.18
N ALA A 51 -2.62 -5.25 -16.63
CA ALA A 51 -3.12 -6.38 -17.39
C ALA A 51 -4.10 -5.91 -18.51
N LEU A 52 -5.00 -4.98 -18.19
CA LEU A 52 -5.91 -4.37 -19.16
C LEU A 52 -5.14 -3.60 -20.25
N ILE A 53 -4.21 -2.73 -19.85
CA ILE A 53 -3.37 -1.96 -20.78
C ILE A 53 -2.57 -2.90 -21.70
N PHE A 54 -2.02 -3.99 -21.17
CA PHE A 54 -1.29 -4.97 -21.96
C PHE A 54 -2.17 -5.71 -22.97
N LEU A 55 -3.38 -6.09 -22.57
CA LEU A 55 -4.36 -6.70 -23.47
C LEU A 55 -4.73 -5.74 -24.60
N PHE A 56 -5.03 -4.48 -24.29
CA PHE A 56 -5.43 -3.47 -25.26
C PHE A 56 -4.30 -3.05 -26.19
N THR A 57 -3.06 -2.98 -25.71
CA THR A 57 -1.90 -2.68 -26.56
C THR A 57 -1.57 -3.80 -27.55
N ARG A 58 -1.95 -5.05 -27.26
CA ARG A 58 -1.70 -6.18 -28.16
C ARG A 58 -2.80 -6.38 -29.20
N LYS A 59 -4.07 -6.19 -28.83
CA LYS A 59 -5.22 -6.34 -29.72
C LYS A 59 -6.25 -5.26 -29.43
N TRP A 60 -6.13 -4.15 -30.16
CA TRP A 60 -6.99 -2.97 -29.96
C TRP A 60 -8.49 -3.27 -30.12
N TRP A 61 -8.83 -4.28 -30.94
CA TRP A 61 -10.19 -4.80 -31.15
C TRP A 61 -10.84 -5.45 -29.91
N ILE A 62 -10.05 -5.85 -28.91
CA ILE A 62 -10.59 -6.45 -27.67
C ILE A 62 -11.36 -5.39 -26.87
N LEU A 63 -10.94 -4.12 -26.89
CA LEU A 63 -11.59 -3.06 -26.14
C LEU A 63 -13.05 -2.83 -26.60
N PRO A 64 -13.35 -2.56 -27.89
CA PRO A 64 -14.74 -2.39 -28.32
C PRO A 64 -15.55 -3.68 -28.17
N ALA A 65 -14.95 -4.86 -28.34
CA ALA A 65 -15.65 -6.13 -28.11
C ALA A 65 -16.02 -6.34 -26.63
N PHE A 66 -15.12 -6.02 -25.71
CA PHE A 66 -15.37 -6.08 -24.27
C PHE A 66 -16.43 -5.07 -23.83
N LEU A 67 -16.35 -3.83 -24.32
CA LEU A 67 -17.36 -2.80 -24.05
C LEU A 67 -18.74 -3.18 -24.59
N ALA A 68 -18.81 -3.72 -25.81
CA ALA A 68 -20.05 -4.19 -26.40
C ALA A 68 -20.65 -5.37 -25.61
N PHE A 69 -19.80 -6.31 -25.16
CA PHE A 69 -20.21 -7.44 -24.33
C PHE A 69 -20.71 -6.99 -22.95
N ALA A 70 -19.97 -6.09 -22.27
CA ALA A 70 -20.37 -5.54 -20.98
C ALA A 70 -21.67 -4.73 -21.07
N ALA A 71 -21.82 -3.91 -22.12
CA ALA A 71 -23.05 -3.18 -22.40
C ALA A 71 -24.22 -4.12 -22.70
N GLY A 72 -23.99 -5.20 -23.47
CA GLY A 72 -24.99 -6.22 -23.76
C GLY A 72 -25.47 -6.95 -22.51
N ILE A 73 -24.55 -7.33 -21.60
CA ILE A 73 -24.91 -7.92 -20.30
C ILE A 73 -25.68 -6.93 -19.45
N ALA A 74 -25.23 -5.68 -19.36
CA ALA A 74 -25.90 -4.66 -18.56
C ALA A 74 -27.33 -4.42 -19.05
N LEU A 75 -27.54 -4.34 -20.37
CA LEU A 75 -28.86 -4.22 -21.00
C LEU A 75 -29.73 -5.46 -20.78
N LEU A 76 -29.15 -6.66 -20.80
CA LEU A 76 -29.88 -7.90 -20.55
C LEU A 76 -30.34 -7.97 -19.09
N ILE A 77 -29.49 -7.57 -18.14
CA ILE A 77 -29.85 -7.49 -16.71
C ILE A 77 -30.96 -6.46 -16.52
N THR A 78 -30.85 -5.26 -17.08
CA THR A 78 -31.92 -4.26 -16.92
C THR A 78 -33.23 -4.69 -17.58
N ALA A 79 -33.19 -5.36 -18.74
CA ALA A 79 -34.37 -5.89 -19.39
C ALA A 79 -35.05 -7.01 -18.58
N MET A 80 -34.27 -7.88 -17.92
CA MET A 80 -34.79 -8.97 -17.10
C MET A 80 -35.39 -8.49 -15.77
N PHE A 81 -34.78 -7.49 -15.13
CA PHE A 81 -35.16 -7.06 -13.78
C PHE A 81 -35.98 -5.76 -13.75
N GLY A 82 -36.17 -5.08 -14.89
CA GLY A 82 -36.95 -3.84 -14.97
C GLY A 82 -36.31 -2.66 -14.24
N VAL A 83 -34.98 -2.57 -14.27
CA VAL A 83 -34.17 -1.65 -13.42
C VAL A 83 -33.52 -0.54 -14.28
N ASP A 84 -34.18 -0.14 -15.36
CA ASP A 84 -33.70 0.81 -16.36
C ASP A 84 -33.39 2.20 -15.77
N GLN A 85 -34.23 2.68 -14.86
CA GLN A 85 -34.05 3.98 -14.19
C GLN A 85 -32.79 4.02 -13.31
N TYR A 86 -32.44 2.92 -12.64
CA TYR A 86 -31.26 2.89 -11.78
C TYR A 86 -29.96 2.75 -12.56
N LEU A 87 -29.97 2.24 -13.79
CA LEU A 87 -28.75 2.11 -14.59
C LEU A 87 -28.20 3.49 -15.00
N LEU A 88 -29.09 4.40 -15.39
CA LEU A 88 -28.70 5.79 -15.70
C LEU A 88 -28.22 6.53 -14.44
N GLU A 89 -28.90 6.32 -13.30
CA GLU A 89 -28.46 6.89 -12.02
C GLU A 89 -27.11 6.32 -11.56
N TYR A 90 -26.86 5.03 -11.82
CA TYR A 90 -25.59 4.36 -11.51
C TYR A 90 -24.43 4.87 -12.38
N ILE A 91 -24.66 5.02 -13.70
CA ILE A 91 -23.66 5.60 -14.62
C ILE A 91 -23.41 7.07 -14.27
N GLY A 92 -24.48 7.83 -14.02
CA GLY A 92 -24.38 9.22 -13.58
C GLY A 92 -23.57 9.36 -12.29
N GLY A 93 -23.87 8.52 -11.29
CA GLY A 93 -23.13 8.46 -10.03
C GLY A 93 -21.67 8.07 -10.19
N PHE A 94 -21.36 7.13 -11.11
CA PHE A 94 -19.98 6.77 -11.44
C PHE A 94 -19.21 7.94 -12.04
N ILE A 95 -19.75 8.59 -13.08
CA ILE A 95 -19.11 9.73 -13.75
C ILE A 95 -18.92 10.87 -12.75
N LEU A 96 -19.96 11.19 -11.97
CA LEU A 96 -19.93 12.29 -11.01
C LEU A 96 -18.89 12.04 -9.91
N ARG A 97 -18.72 10.81 -9.43
CA ARG A 97 -17.66 10.46 -8.46
C ARG A 97 -16.24 10.46 -9.05
N CYS A 98 -16.09 10.12 -10.33
CA CYS A 98 -14.80 10.25 -11.01
C CYS A 98 -14.36 11.72 -11.17
N VAL A 99 -15.31 12.66 -11.28
CA VAL A 99 -15.04 14.10 -11.45
C VAL A 99 -15.02 14.84 -10.11
N TYR A 100 -15.92 14.49 -9.18
CA TYR A 100 -16.10 15.11 -7.87
C TYR A 100 -16.00 14.05 -6.77
N PRO A 101 -14.79 13.78 -6.25
CA PRO A 101 -14.57 12.71 -5.29
C PRO A 101 -15.26 12.92 -3.93
N TYR A 102 -15.66 14.15 -3.61
CA TYR A 102 -16.16 14.57 -2.29
C TYR A 102 -17.69 14.71 -2.18
N THR A 103 -18.47 14.23 -3.16
CA THR A 103 -19.93 14.42 -3.12
C THR A 103 -20.62 13.41 -2.20
N ASN A 104 -21.14 13.89 -1.07
CA ASN A 104 -21.92 13.14 -0.07
C ASN A 104 -23.31 12.68 -0.54
N VAL A 105 -23.61 12.73 -1.83
CA VAL A 105 -24.98 12.66 -2.37
C VAL A 105 -25.10 11.51 -3.36
N SER A 106 -25.21 10.27 -2.87
CA SER A 106 -25.89 9.20 -3.61
C SER A 106 -26.14 7.99 -2.68
N PRO A 107 -27.35 7.38 -2.69
CA PRO A 107 -27.69 6.20 -1.90
C PRO A 107 -26.96 4.92 -2.32
N ASN A 108 -26.19 4.94 -3.41
CA ASN A 108 -25.52 3.77 -3.94
C ASN A 108 -24.12 3.62 -3.32
N SER A 109 -24.10 3.15 -2.06
CA SER A 109 -22.91 2.72 -1.32
C SER A 109 -22.54 1.27 -1.64
N ALA A 110 -22.75 0.81 -2.88
CA ALA A 110 -22.36 -0.53 -3.27
C ALA A 110 -20.83 -0.60 -3.40
N ASP A 111 -20.19 -1.50 -2.64
CA ASP A 111 -18.73 -1.73 -2.66
C ASP A 111 -18.17 -1.96 -4.07
N ALA A 112 -19.00 -2.52 -4.97
CA ALA A 112 -18.69 -2.73 -6.37
C ALA A 112 -18.49 -1.40 -7.15
N LEU A 113 -19.32 -0.38 -6.89
CA LEU A 113 -19.18 0.93 -7.51
C LEU A 113 -17.89 1.61 -7.03
N MET A 114 -17.56 1.47 -5.75
CA MET A 114 -16.33 2.05 -5.21
C MET A 114 -15.08 1.38 -5.75
N THR A 115 -15.11 0.06 -5.93
CA THR A 115 -14.03 -0.67 -6.59
C THR A 115 -13.86 -0.24 -8.05
N ALA A 116 -14.96 -0.04 -8.78
CA ALA A 116 -14.92 0.43 -10.17
C ALA A 116 -14.34 1.85 -10.28
N VAL A 117 -14.71 2.77 -9.39
CA VAL A 117 -14.16 4.14 -9.36
C VAL A 117 -12.67 4.13 -9.01
N ARG A 118 -12.25 3.29 -8.04
CA ARG A 118 -10.84 3.11 -7.69
C ARG A 118 -10.01 2.61 -8.88
N LEU A 119 -10.52 1.63 -9.63
CA LEU A 119 -9.87 1.12 -10.84
C LEU A 119 -9.78 2.20 -11.93
N ALA A 120 -10.87 2.95 -12.15
CA ALA A 120 -10.89 4.03 -13.14
C ALA A 120 -9.88 5.15 -12.84
N LEU A 121 -9.69 5.49 -11.55
CA LEU A 121 -8.71 6.49 -11.11
C LEU A 121 -7.27 5.96 -11.07
N ALA A 122 -7.07 4.65 -10.92
CA ALA A 122 -5.75 4.01 -10.96
C ALA A 122 -5.24 3.78 -12.40
N LEU A 123 -6.14 3.74 -13.38
CA LEU A 123 -5.82 3.49 -14.79
C LEU A 123 -4.87 4.55 -15.40
N PRO A 124 -5.07 5.89 -15.23
CA PRO A 124 -4.15 6.87 -15.80
C PRO A 124 -2.72 6.77 -15.24
N PRO A 125 -2.48 6.69 -13.91
CA PRO A 125 -1.15 6.45 -13.37
C PRO A 125 -0.49 5.17 -13.90
N ALA A 126 -1.24 4.07 -14.00
CA ALA A 126 -0.74 2.81 -14.56
C ALA A 126 -0.37 2.95 -16.05
N ALA A 127 -1.20 3.62 -16.84
CA ALA A 127 -0.98 3.86 -18.27
C ALA A 127 0.24 4.75 -18.52
N VAL A 128 0.37 5.86 -17.78
CA VAL A 128 1.52 6.76 -17.87
C VAL A 128 2.80 6.02 -17.47
N SER A 129 2.77 5.25 -16.38
CA SER A 129 3.92 4.45 -15.93
C SER A 129 4.34 3.42 -16.97
N TYR A 130 3.37 2.70 -17.56
CA TYR A 130 3.63 1.75 -18.63
C TYR A 130 4.23 2.42 -19.87
N LEU A 131 3.67 3.54 -20.32
CA LEU A 131 4.18 4.29 -21.48
C LEU A 131 5.58 4.86 -21.23
N TYR A 132 5.84 5.36 -20.02
CA TYR A 132 7.14 5.83 -19.59
C TYR A 132 8.20 4.73 -19.71
N PHE A 133 7.97 3.56 -19.09
CA PHE A 133 8.95 2.48 -19.16
C PHE A 133 9.07 1.87 -20.56
N ARG A 134 7.99 1.86 -21.34
CA ARG A 134 7.98 1.17 -22.63
C ARG A 134 8.51 2.00 -23.80
N ARG A 135 8.14 3.28 -23.89
CA ARG A 135 8.43 4.13 -25.06
C ARG A 135 9.21 5.39 -24.72
N LEU A 136 8.97 5.99 -23.55
CA LEU A 136 9.50 7.32 -23.21
C LEU A 136 10.56 7.26 -22.10
N PHE A 137 11.30 6.15 -22.02
CA PHE A 137 12.19 5.92 -20.89
C PHE A 137 13.32 6.97 -20.86
N PHE A 138 13.25 7.86 -19.88
CA PHE A 138 14.22 8.92 -19.65
C PHE A 138 14.59 8.98 -18.17
N PHE A 139 15.68 8.28 -17.82
CA PHE A 139 16.12 8.11 -16.43
C PHE A 139 16.23 9.42 -15.62
N PRO A 140 16.75 10.54 -16.15
CA PRO A 140 16.85 11.78 -15.37
C PRO A 140 15.51 12.37 -14.93
N ALA A 141 14.38 12.02 -15.56
CA ALA A 141 13.06 12.44 -15.09
C ALA A 141 12.54 11.64 -13.88
N LEU A 142 13.09 10.46 -13.61
CA LEU A 142 12.56 9.57 -12.58
C LEU A 142 12.86 10.04 -11.14
N PRO A 143 14.09 10.50 -10.79
CA PRO A 143 14.35 11.02 -9.44
C PRO A 143 13.48 12.24 -9.07
N PRO A 144 13.28 13.25 -9.94
CA PRO A 144 12.35 14.35 -9.63
C PRO A 144 10.91 13.88 -9.37
N VAL A 145 10.41 12.93 -10.17
CA VAL A 145 9.07 12.35 -9.99
C VAL A 145 8.99 11.59 -8.66
N ALA A 146 9.99 10.76 -8.34
CA ALA A 146 10.04 10.03 -7.08
C ALA A 146 10.07 11.00 -5.87
N THR A 147 10.89 12.05 -5.93
CA THR A 147 10.95 13.08 -4.88
C THR A 147 9.61 13.81 -4.73
N ALA A 148 8.93 14.15 -5.82
CA ALA A 148 7.62 14.79 -5.77
C ALA A 148 6.57 13.89 -5.09
N VAL A 149 6.54 12.60 -5.44
CA VAL A 149 5.65 11.61 -4.81
C VAL A 149 5.98 11.46 -3.32
N LEU A 150 7.26 11.40 -2.95
CA LEU A 150 7.69 11.29 -1.55
C LEU A 150 7.31 12.52 -0.72
N LEU A 151 7.57 13.73 -1.24
CA LEU A 151 7.18 14.98 -0.57
C LEU A 151 5.67 15.02 -0.37
N TRP A 152 4.90 14.68 -1.39
CA TRP A 152 3.44 14.65 -1.26
C TRP A 152 2.97 13.62 -0.23
N THR A 153 3.56 12.42 -0.24
CA THR A 153 3.23 11.35 0.72
C THR A 153 3.54 11.79 2.15
N HIS A 154 4.68 12.44 2.36
CA HIS A 154 5.09 12.95 3.66
C HIS A 154 4.09 13.94 4.25
N TYR A 155 3.55 14.86 3.43
CA TYR A 155 2.56 15.84 3.88
C TYR A 155 1.13 15.31 3.96
N SER A 156 0.76 14.36 3.11
CA SER A 156 -0.64 13.89 3.03
C SER A 156 -0.93 12.73 3.98
N LYS A 157 -0.03 11.72 4.01
CA LYS A 157 -0.22 10.48 4.79
C LYS A 157 1.14 9.91 5.22
N PRO A 158 1.68 10.35 6.37
CA PRO A 158 2.99 9.89 6.86
C PRO A 158 3.03 8.37 7.11
N ASP A 159 1.89 7.74 7.35
CA ASP A 159 1.77 6.30 7.62
C ASP A 159 2.14 5.42 6.41
N VAL A 160 2.02 5.95 5.19
CA VAL A 160 2.29 5.21 3.95
C VAL A 160 3.66 5.61 3.36
N PHE A 161 4.39 6.48 4.04
CA PHE A 161 5.66 7.02 3.56
C PHE A 161 6.72 5.94 3.32
N ILE A 162 6.97 5.07 4.31
CA ILE A 162 8.00 4.02 4.21
C ILE A 162 7.66 3.01 3.11
N PRO A 163 6.41 2.48 3.02
CA PRO A 163 6.01 1.61 1.92
C PRO A 163 6.27 2.21 0.53
N VAL A 164 5.91 3.49 0.34
CA VAL A 164 6.09 4.22 -0.92
C VAL A 164 7.56 4.44 -1.24
N LEU A 165 8.36 4.79 -0.23
CA LEU A 165 9.81 4.93 -0.38
C LEU A 165 10.46 3.64 -0.87
N MET A 166 10.13 2.51 -0.28
CA MET A 166 10.70 1.22 -0.68
C MET A 166 10.34 0.84 -2.11
N MET A 167 9.12 1.11 -2.56
CA MET A 167 8.71 0.89 -3.94
C MET A 167 9.42 1.81 -4.94
N LEU A 168 9.52 3.10 -4.61
CA LEU A 168 10.18 4.07 -5.47
C LEU A 168 11.67 3.74 -5.59
N LEU A 169 12.33 3.35 -4.49
CA LEU A 169 13.69 2.84 -4.52
C LEU A 169 13.80 1.62 -5.44
N ALA A 170 12.90 0.64 -5.30
CA ALA A 170 12.87 -0.51 -6.20
C ALA A 170 12.74 -0.09 -7.68
N ALA A 171 11.81 0.81 -7.99
CA ALA A 171 11.63 1.34 -9.34
C ALA A 171 12.88 2.08 -9.86
N VAL A 172 13.56 2.87 -9.01
CA VAL A 172 14.81 3.56 -9.33
C VAL A 172 15.93 2.55 -9.63
N PHE A 173 16.12 1.53 -8.78
CA PHE A 173 17.15 0.51 -8.98
C PHE A 173 16.95 -0.27 -10.29
N PHE A 174 15.70 -0.62 -10.62
CA PHE A 174 15.37 -1.24 -11.89
C PHE A 174 15.66 -0.33 -13.08
N SER A 175 15.27 0.93 -12.95
CA SER A 175 15.51 1.94 -13.99
C SER A 175 17.01 2.13 -14.21
N MET A 176 17.81 2.13 -13.15
CA MET A 176 19.27 2.23 -13.23
C MET A 176 19.88 1.01 -13.93
N ALA A 177 19.41 -0.20 -13.62
CA ALA A 177 19.84 -1.42 -14.29
C ALA A 177 19.52 -1.38 -15.80
N LYS A 178 18.30 -0.93 -16.16
CA LYS A 178 17.89 -0.75 -17.56
C LYS A 178 18.72 0.31 -18.29
N THR A 179 19.02 1.43 -17.63
CA THR A 179 19.83 2.51 -18.22
C THR A 179 21.26 2.03 -18.47
N THR A 180 21.82 1.27 -17.52
CA THR A 180 23.15 0.66 -17.65
C THR A 180 23.18 -0.34 -18.80
N ALA A 181 22.16 -1.19 -18.93
CA ALA A 181 22.04 -2.11 -20.05
C ALA A 181 21.96 -1.39 -21.40
N ASN A 182 21.17 -0.32 -21.48
CA ASN A 182 21.06 0.50 -22.71
C ASN A 182 22.39 1.19 -23.05
N ARG A 183 23.13 1.67 -22.05
CA ARG A 183 24.44 2.30 -22.23
C ARG A 183 25.49 1.30 -22.74
N ILE A 184 25.51 0.09 -22.17
CA ILE A 184 26.41 -0.99 -22.61
C ILE A 184 26.09 -1.41 -24.05
N ASN A 185 24.81 -1.63 -24.35
CA ASN A 185 24.36 -2.03 -25.70
C ASN A 185 24.56 -0.97 -26.78
N ARG A 186 24.76 0.30 -26.41
CA ARG A 186 25.08 1.38 -27.36
C ARG A 186 26.51 1.26 -27.90
N ASN A 187 27.41 0.62 -27.15
CA ASN A 187 28.83 0.52 -27.47
C ASN A 187 29.24 -0.86 -28.02
N LEU A 188 28.31 -1.82 -28.07
CA LEU A 188 28.55 -3.17 -28.57
C LEU A 188 28.02 -3.35 -30.01
N PRO A 189 28.72 -4.12 -30.86
CA PRO A 189 28.21 -4.50 -32.18
C PRO A 189 26.92 -5.34 -32.07
N ASP A 190 26.05 -5.27 -33.08
CA ASP A 190 24.70 -5.88 -33.05
C ASP A 190 24.71 -7.40 -32.74
N SER A 191 25.79 -8.10 -33.09
CA SER A 191 26.00 -9.52 -32.82
C SER A 191 26.24 -9.86 -31.35
N GLU A 192 26.69 -8.89 -30.54
CA GLU A 192 27.09 -9.07 -29.13
C GLU A 192 26.16 -8.36 -28.14
N LYS A 193 25.07 -7.74 -28.63
CA LYS A 193 24.10 -7.07 -27.76
C LYS A 193 23.56 -8.02 -26.71
N ILE A 194 23.80 -7.67 -25.46
CA ILE A 194 23.33 -8.41 -24.30
C ILE A 194 21.85 -8.05 -24.12
N SER A 195 21.00 -9.06 -23.91
CA SER A 195 19.60 -8.81 -23.57
C SER A 195 19.56 -7.99 -22.28
N GLY A 196 19.01 -6.77 -22.33
CA GLY A 196 18.89 -5.91 -21.15
C GLY A 196 18.12 -6.58 -19.99
N ALA A 197 17.35 -7.63 -20.28
CA ALA A 197 16.71 -8.47 -19.28
C ALA A 197 17.70 -9.14 -18.32
N LEU A 198 18.92 -9.50 -18.73
CA LEU A 198 19.89 -10.17 -17.85
C LEU A 198 20.33 -9.28 -16.67
N LEU A 199 20.58 -7.99 -16.94
CA LEU A 199 20.94 -7.00 -15.91
C LEU A 199 19.73 -6.56 -15.08
N VAL A 200 18.52 -6.66 -15.62
CA VAL A 200 17.30 -6.37 -14.86
C VAL A 200 16.87 -7.55 -13.98
N MET A 201 17.21 -8.78 -14.36
CA MET A 201 16.96 -9.97 -13.54
C MET A 201 17.81 -10.02 -12.27
N THR A 202 18.99 -9.39 -12.23
CA THR A 202 19.74 -9.25 -10.96
C THR A 202 19.03 -8.28 -10.01
N ALA A 203 18.37 -7.24 -10.54
CA ALA A 203 17.55 -6.33 -9.75
C ALA A 203 16.26 -7.02 -9.23
N ILE A 204 15.74 -8.04 -9.92
CA ILE A 204 14.59 -8.85 -9.45
C ILE A 204 14.81 -9.49 -8.09
N VAL A 205 16.04 -9.82 -7.70
CA VAL A 205 16.31 -10.39 -6.38
C VAL A 205 16.04 -9.38 -5.25
N ILE A 206 16.17 -8.08 -5.54
CA ILE A 206 16.00 -7.00 -4.55
C ILE A 206 14.51 -6.67 -4.36
N VAL A 207 13.64 -6.95 -5.34
CA VAL A 207 12.20 -6.60 -5.27
C VAL A 207 11.46 -7.33 -4.16
N PRO A 208 11.57 -8.66 -3.99
CA PRO A 208 10.91 -9.35 -2.89
C PRO A 208 11.33 -8.78 -1.54
N VAL A 209 12.61 -8.43 -1.38
CA VAL A 209 13.14 -7.83 -0.15
C VAL A 209 12.52 -6.46 0.09
N MET A 210 12.50 -5.58 -0.91
CA MET A 210 11.90 -4.25 -0.78
C MET A 210 10.39 -4.29 -0.59
N LEU A 211 9.69 -5.21 -1.27
CA LEU A 211 8.27 -5.44 -1.05
C LEU A 211 8.00 -5.97 0.36
N PHE A 212 8.83 -6.89 0.86
CA PHE A 212 8.70 -7.42 2.22
C PHE A 212 8.84 -6.31 3.27
N PHE A 213 9.86 -5.46 3.17
CA PHE A 213 10.00 -4.28 4.04
C PHE A 213 8.85 -3.28 3.90
N SER A 214 8.33 -3.10 2.68
CA SER A 214 7.16 -2.26 2.45
C SER A 214 5.92 -2.80 3.16
N PHE A 215 5.71 -4.13 3.17
CA PHE A 215 4.61 -4.76 3.89
C PHE A 215 4.78 -4.80 5.41
N ILE A 216 6.03 -4.84 5.92
CA ILE A 216 6.33 -4.68 7.35
C ILE A 216 5.93 -3.28 7.82
N ALA A 217 6.24 -2.26 7.03
CA ALA A 217 6.01 -0.86 7.40
C ALA A 217 4.59 -0.36 7.06
N SER A 218 3.74 -1.20 6.45
CA SER A 218 2.39 -0.81 6.04
C SER A 218 1.37 -1.06 7.16
N PRO A 219 0.49 -0.09 7.48
CA PRO A 219 -0.50 -0.24 8.55
C PRO A 219 -1.48 -1.40 8.28
N GLU A 220 -1.88 -2.09 9.36
CA GLU A 220 -2.68 -3.34 9.37
C GLU A 220 -4.07 -3.29 8.69
N LYS A 221 -4.53 -2.14 8.18
CA LYS A 221 -5.84 -1.99 7.51
C LYS A 221 -5.98 -2.76 6.18
N ASP A 222 -4.97 -3.53 5.77
CA ASP A 222 -4.92 -4.34 4.55
C ASP A 222 -5.40 -5.81 4.72
N GLY A 223 -6.03 -6.13 5.85
CA GLY A 223 -6.32 -7.52 6.29
C GLY A 223 -7.18 -8.39 5.38
N ASP A 224 -8.05 -7.83 4.53
CA ASP A 224 -9.05 -8.64 3.80
C ASP A 224 -8.49 -9.46 2.63
N TRP A 225 -7.34 -9.07 2.07
CA TRP A 225 -6.78 -9.71 0.86
C TRP A 225 -5.34 -10.20 1.04
N ARG A 226 -4.64 -9.82 2.13
CA ARG A 226 -3.34 -10.40 2.50
C ARG A 226 -3.55 -11.85 2.90
N SER A 227 -2.75 -12.78 2.38
CA SER A 227 -2.82 -14.17 2.86
C SER A 227 -2.45 -14.18 4.34
N LYS A 228 -3.29 -14.81 5.16
CA LYS A 228 -3.12 -14.85 6.61
C LYS A 228 -1.71 -15.33 6.99
N GLY A 229 -1.20 -16.37 6.34
CA GLY A 229 0.17 -16.86 6.57
C GLY A 229 1.28 -15.88 6.18
N PHE A 230 1.12 -15.06 5.14
CA PHE A 230 2.12 -14.05 4.77
C PHE A 230 2.07 -12.86 5.73
N ALA A 231 0.87 -12.40 6.10
CA ALA A 231 0.71 -11.40 7.14
C ALA A 231 1.33 -11.88 8.45
N ASP A 232 1.03 -13.12 8.84
CA ASP A 232 1.54 -13.71 10.07
C ASP A 232 3.09 -13.76 10.07
N THR A 233 3.70 -14.18 8.95
CA THR A 233 5.17 -14.21 8.78
C THR A 233 5.80 -12.82 8.85
N VAL A 234 5.16 -11.82 8.24
CA VAL A 234 5.61 -10.42 8.25
C VAL A 234 5.55 -9.85 9.67
N ASP A 235 4.46 -10.11 10.40
CA ASP A 235 4.28 -9.68 11.78
C ASP A 235 5.30 -10.35 12.70
N ASP A 236 5.49 -11.67 12.57
CA ASP A 236 6.44 -12.42 13.39
C ASP A 236 7.89 -11.92 13.17
N PHE A 237 8.28 -11.63 11.92
CA PHE A 237 9.60 -11.06 11.62
C PHE A 237 9.74 -9.62 12.13
N SER A 238 8.67 -8.81 11.99
CA SER A 238 8.62 -7.44 12.50
C SER A 238 8.77 -7.40 14.03
N SER A 239 8.08 -8.31 14.72
CA SER A 239 8.20 -8.51 16.17
C SER A 239 9.58 -9.02 16.58
N TYR A 240 10.16 -9.97 15.84
CA TYR A 240 11.53 -10.47 16.09
C TYR A 240 12.60 -9.38 15.98
N MET A 241 12.48 -8.52 14.96
CA MET A 241 13.43 -7.42 14.71
C MET A 241 13.14 -6.16 15.53
N GLY A 242 12.04 -6.14 16.30
CA GLY A 242 11.59 -4.94 17.03
C GLY A 242 11.18 -3.77 16.10
N LEU A 243 10.86 -4.05 14.84
CA LEU A 243 10.47 -3.06 13.83
C LEU A 243 8.97 -2.71 13.88
N GLY A 244 8.18 -3.56 14.56
CA GLY A 244 6.78 -3.33 14.82
C GLY A 244 6.59 -2.27 15.89
N GLU A 245 6.75 -1.00 15.52
CA GLU A 245 6.11 0.07 16.29
C GLU A 245 4.60 -0.11 16.15
N GLY A 246 4.01 -0.85 17.09
CA GLY A 246 2.65 -0.55 17.51
C GLY A 246 2.67 0.92 17.93
N ARG A 247 2.38 1.81 16.99
CA ARG A 247 2.16 3.23 17.23
C ARG A 247 0.99 3.34 18.19
N ASP A 248 1.30 3.28 19.48
CA ASP A 248 0.43 3.87 20.47
C ASP A 248 0.57 5.38 20.25
N PRO A 249 -0.51 6.12 19.98
CA PRO A 249 -0.47 7.58 19.90
C PRO A 249 -0.18 8.23 21.27
N ALA A 250 0.44 7.50 22.21
CA ALA A 250 0.72 7.93 23.55
C ALA A 250 2.18 8.36 23.69
N GLU A 251 2.56 9.40 22.95
CA GLU A 251 3.66 10.25 23.37
C GLU A 251 3.23 10.91 24.70
N GLY A 252 3.80 10.44 25.81
CA GLY A 252 3.54 11.00 27.15
C GLY A 252 2.59 10.20 28.04
N THR A 253 2.75 8.88 28.14
CA THR A 253 2.01 8.07 29.12
C THR A 253 2.42 8.42 30.57
N PHE A 254 1.43 8.74 31.39
CA PHE A 254 1.57 8.74 32.85
C PHE A 254 1.55 7.29 33.36
N ASP A 255 2.62 6.88 34.06
CA ASP A 255 2.74 5.59 34.72
C ASP A 255 2.68 5.82 36.25
N THR A 256 1.92 4.98 36.97
CA THR A 256 1.87 4.94 38.44
C THR A 256 3.24 4.67 39.07
N PHE A 257 4.16 4.05 38.33
CA PHE A 257 5.58 3.98 38.67
C PHE A 257 6.22 5.37 38.83
N SER A 258 6.00 6.25 37.86
CA SER A 258 6.53 7.62 37.88
C SER A 258 5.93 8.49 38.99
N ALA A 259 4.79 8.09 39.54
CA ALA A 259 4.12 8.72 40.68
C ALA A 259 4.57 8.18 42.06
N GLY A 260 5.54 7.25 42.11
CA GLY A 260 6.15 6.79 43.36
C GLY A 260 5.36 5.72 44.13
N LEU A 261 4.36 5.07 43.51
CA LEU A 261 3.50 4.06 44.15
C LEU A 261 4.15 2.67 44.32
N THR A 262 5.47 2.64 44.53
CA THR A 262 6.23 1.43 44.86
C THR A 262 5.75 0.83 46.20
N PRO A 263 5.54 -0.49 46.34
CA PRO A 263 5.74 -1.59 45.37
C PRO A 263 4.43 -2.08 44.70
N LEU A 264 3.33 -1.31 44.75
CA LEU A 264 2.00 -1.73 44.27
C LEU A 264 1.66 -1.17 42.87
N GLU A 265 2.69 -0.73 42.13
CA GLU A 265 2.63 0.05 40.87
C GLU A 265 1.65 -0.48 39.82
N TYR A 266 1.47 -1.81 39.77
CA TYR A 266 0.70 -2.51 38.74
C TYR A 266 -0.58 -3.18 39.28
N ARG A 267 -0.94 -2.94 40.54
CA ARG A 267 -2.14 -3.51 41.16
C ARG A 267 -3.28 -2.49 41.12
N LEU A 268 -4.39 -2.84 40.50
CA LEU A 268 -5.63 -2.06 40.63
C LEU A 268 -6.20 -2.28 42.04
N GLY A 269 -6.19 -1.22 42.84
CA GLY A 269 -6.69 -1.22 44.22
C GLY A 269 -5.58 -1.37 45.28
N GLY A 270 -5.69 -0.54 46.32
CA GLY A 270 -4.78 -0.46 47.46
C GLY A 270 -5.20 0.71 48.34
N ASP A 271 -4.65 0.79 49.55
CA ASP A 271 -4.93 1.91 50.45
C ASP A 271 -4.26 3.18 49.89
N ILE A 272 -5.07 4.07 49.33
CA ILE A 272 -4.63 5.39 48.88
C ILE A 272 -4.83 6.34 50.06
N SER A 273 -3.74 6.90 50.56
CA SER A 273 -3.81 8.03 51.48
C SER A 273 -3.89 9.32 50.67
N PRO A 274 -4.90 10.18 50.88
CA PRO A 274 -4.99 11.45 50.18
C PRO A 274 -3.79 12.33 50.55
N ASP A 275 -3.04 12.68 49.52
CA ASP A 275 -1.86 13.52 49.54
C ASP A 275 -2.10 14.62 48.48
N ASN A 276 -1.82 15.88 48.81
CA ASN A 276 -2.00 17.02 47.91
C ASN A 276 -0.85 17.19 46.88
N THR A 277 -0.15 16.12 46.55
CA THR A 277 0.94 16.12 45.58
C THR A 277 0.41 16.40 44.18
N GLU A 278 0.92 17.46 43.57
CA GLU A 278 0.62 17.82 42.19
C GLU A 278 1.33 16.85 41.23
N VAL A 279 0.57 15.98 40.56
CA VAL A 279 1.12 14.95 39.65
C VAL A 279 1.18 15.39 38.19
N MET A 280 0.34 16.34 37.77
CA MET A 280 0.29 16.81 36.39
C MET A 280 -0.39 18.17 36.30
N ARG A 281 0.21 19.08 35.52
CA ARG A 281 -0.39 20.37 35.15
C ARG A 281 -0.54 20.43 33.64
N VAL A 282 -1.77 20.59 33.16
CA VAL A 282 -2.09 20.62 31.72
C VAL A 282 -2.58 22.00 31.33
N THR A 283 -1.92 22.61 30.34
CA THR A 283 -2.36 23.85 29.69
C THR A 283 -2.54 23.54 28.21
N THR A 284 -3.75 23.70 27.68
CA THR A 284 -4.04 23.41 26.27
C THR A 284 -5.11 24.34 25.70
N ASP A 285 -4.94 24.74 24.45
CA ASP A 285 -5.91 25.56 23.68
C ASP A 285 -6.95 24.68 22.95
N THR A 286 -6.80 23.35 23.00
CA THR A 286 -7.69 22.38 22.36
C THR A 286 -8.01 21.21 23.31
N PRO A 287 -9.21 20.62 23.25
CA PRO A 287 -9.57 19.50 24.13
C PRO A 287 -8.65 18.30 23.85
N LEU A 288 -7.91 17.88 24.87
CA LEU A 288 -6.94 16.79 24.79
C LEU A 288 -7.35 15.64 25.70
N LEU A 289 -7.39 14.43 25.15
CA LEU A 289 -7.68 13.23 25.92
C LEU A 289 -6.43 12.84 26.71
N LEU A 290 -6.52 12.91 28.04
CA LEU A 290 -5.48 12.39 28.92
C LEU A 290 -5.68 10.89 29.11
N LYS A 291 -4.77 10.11 28.55
CA LYS A 291 -4.76 8.65 28.63
C LYS A 291 -3.58 8.22 29.50
N GLY A 292 -3.85 7.52 30.60
CA GLY A 292 -2.82 6.87 31.40
C GLY A 292 -2.26 5.62 30.70
N ALA A 293 -1.28 4.97 31.32
CA ALA A 293 -0.81 3.67 30.86
C ALA A 293 -1.97 2.66 30.73
N VAL A 294 -2.04 1.95 29.60
CA VAL A 294 -3.04 0.89 29.37
C VAL A 294 -2.34 -0.45 29.48
N PHE A 295 -2.77 -1.24 30.45
CA PHE A 295 -2.37 -2.63 30.62
C PHE A 295 -3.48 -3.56 30.14
N ASP A 296 -3.10 -4.66 29.51
CA ASP A 296 -4.01 -5.54 28.79
C ASP A 296 -3.95 -7.00 29.24
N ALA A 297 -2.96 -7.36 30.06
CA ALA A 297 -2.79 -8.71 30.61
C ALA A 297 -2.85 -8.69 32.15
N TYR A 298 -3.49 -9.70 32.74
CA TYR A 298 -3.59 -9.89 34.19
C TYR A 298 -2.98 -11.23 34.60
N ASP A 299 -1.99 -11.23 35.49
CA ASP A 299 -1.29 -12.46 35.94
C ASP A 299 -1.89 -13.10 37.19
N GLY A 300 -3.05 -12.62 37.65
CA GLY A 300 -3.66 -13.03 38.92
C GLY A 300 -3.28 -12.14 40.11
N SER A 301 -2.31 -11.23 39.94
CA SER A 301 -1.88 -10.31 41.00
C SER A 301 -1.75 -8.86 40.54
N ARG A 302 -1.38 -8.63 39.27
CA ARG A 302 -1.15 -7.31 38.69
C ARG A 302 -1.56 -7.25 37.22
N TRP A 303 -1.85 -6.04 36.75
CA TRP A 303 -2.05 -5.72 35.35
C TRP A 303 -0.73 -5.27 34.74
N TYR A 304 -0.35 -5.84 33.61
CA TYR A 304 0.92 -5.53 32.94
C TYR A 304 0.72 -5.42 31.42
N ASP A 305 1.70 -4.83 30.76
CA ASP A 305 1.70 -4.70 29.30
C ASP A 305 2.10 -6.06 28.68
N GLY A 306 1.10 -6.72 28.10
CA GLY A 306 1.21 -7.96 27.36
C GLY A 306 1.85 -7.78 25.98
N ARG A 307 2.30 -6.58 25.55
CA ARG A 307 3.04 -6.35 24.30
C ARG A 307 4.15 -7.38 24.10
N ALA A 308 4.92 -7.66 25.15
CA ALA A 308 5.96 -8.68 25.11
C ALA A 308 5.37 -10.05 24.76
N LEU A 309 4.22 -10.42 25.30
CA LEU A 309 3.56 -11.72 25.08
C LEU A 309 2.73 -11.79 23.79
N ARG A 310 2.26 -10.65 23.26
CA ARG A 310 1.43 -10.56 22.05
C ARG A 310 2.18 -10.86 20.75
N GLY A 311 3.50 -10.69 20.75
CA GLY A 311 4.35 -10.96 19.56
C GLY A 311 4.61 -12.44 19.30
N PHE A 312 4.25 -13.33 20.22
CA PHE A 312 4.60 -14.76 20.13
C PHE A 312 3.42 -15.60 19.66
N ARG A 313 3.46 -16.04 18.40
CA ARG A 313 2.59 -17.13 17.92
C ARG A 313 3.31 -18.46 18.12
N LEU A 314 2.78 -19.32 18.99
CA LEU A 314 3.33 -20.66 19.28
C LEU A 314 3.39 -21.58 18.03
N THR A 315 2.59 -21.27 17.00
CA THR A 315 2.58 -21.96 15.72
C THR A 315 3.60 -21.41 14.71
N SER A 316 4.32 -20.33 15.04
CA SER A 316 5.30 -19.71 14.15
C SER A 316 6.63 -20.45 14.17
N PHE A 317 7.23 -20.60 12.99
CA PHE A 317 8.58 -21.17 12.84
C PHE A 317 9.65 -20.35 13.56
N PHE A 318 9.47 -19.03 13.71
CA PHE A 318 10.45 -18.14 14.34
C PHE A 318 10.55 -18.31 15.86
N TRP A 319 9.50 -18.82 16.50
CA TRP A 319 9.38 -18.93 17.95
C TRP A 319 9.49 -20.37 18.48
N GLN A 320 9.77 -21.34 17.60
CA GLN A 320 9.91 -22.77 17.95
C GLN A 320 11.36 -23.18 18.29
N GLY A 321 12.24 -22.22 18.56
CA GLY A 321 13.65 -22.42 18.94
C GLY A 321 13.89 -22.45 20.44
#